data_AF-A0AAD2GQ31-F1
#
_entry.id   AF-A0AAD2GQ31-F1
#
_cell.length_a   1.000
_cell.length_b   1.000
_cell.length_c   1.000
_cell.angle_alpha   90.00
_cell.angle_beta   90.00
_cell.angle_gamma   90.00
#
_symmetry.space_group_name_H-M   'P 1'
#
loop_
_entity.id
_entity.type
_entity.pdbx_description
1 polymer ?
#
loop_
_entity_poly.entity_id
_entity_poly.type
_entity_poly.pdbx_seq_one_letter_code
_entity_poly.pdbx_strand_id
1 'polypeptide(L)'
;MDRLKNMGLTGAITEMDVWLPDNTTESLRWQASIFGDILDSCLYSSNCNEFLVWDNRDDESWLNAFNTGVHMGTLFDAEGNPKLPYFEVLARLLNFAAGHTEPCATSKGTAFCVL
;
A
#
# COMPACT_ATOMS: atom_id res chain seq x y z
N MET A 1 0.12 -13.08 -3.18
CA MET A 1 0.48 -14.07 -2.13
C MET A 1 0.26 -15.53 -2.53
N ASP A 2 -0.68 -15.83 -3.43
CA ASP A 2 -1.11 -17.21 -3.74
C ASP A 2 -0.01 -18.15 -4.23
N ARG A 3 0.97 -17.65 -4.98
CA ARG A 3 2.10 -18.49 -5.41
C ARG A 3 2.90 -19.02 -4.23
N LEU A 4 3.13 -18.21 -3.20
CA LEU A 4 3.80 -18.64 -1.96
C LEU A 4 2.91 -19.64 -1.19
N LYS A 5 1.61 -19.34 -1.10
CA LYS A 5 0.61 -20.23 -0.49
C LYS A 5 0.59 -21.62 -1.12
N ASN A 6 0.61 -21.69 -2.46
CA ASN A 6 0.61 -22.94 -3.23
C ASN A 6 1.89 -23.76 -3.02
N MET A 7 2.97 -23.12 -2.55
CA MET A 7 4.22 -23.78 -2.17
C MET A 7 4.26 -24.15 -0.67
N GLY A 8 3.19 -23.87 0.09
CA GLY A 8 3.15 -24.08 1.54
C GLY A 8 3.95 -23.05 2.34
N LEU A 9 4.28 -21.90 1.74
CA LEU A 9 5.08 -20.85 2.37
C LEU A 9 4.20 -19.72 2.92
N THR A 10 4.62 -19.17 4.06
CA THR A 10 4.09 -17.91 4.60
C THR A 10 4.73 -16.74 3.85
N GLY A 11 3.93 -15.74 3.50
CA GLY A 11 4.38 -14.46 2.95
C GLY A 11 4.23 -13.35 3.98
N ALA A 12 5.02 -12.29 3.81
CA ALA A 12 4.91 -11.05 4.56
C ALA A 12 5.28 -9.89 3.63
N ILE A 13 4.68 -8.73 3.85
CA ILE A 13 5.15 -7.47 3.27
C ILE A 13 5.96 -6.78 4.36
N THR A 14 7.27 -6.67 4.18
CA THR A 14 8.19 -6.22 5.24
C THR A 14 8.67 -4.79 5.11
N GLU A 15 8.63 -4.22 3.90
CA GLU A 15 9.26 -2.93 3.58
C GLU A 15 8.43 -2.18 2.52
N MET A 16 7.17 -1.87 2.82
CA MET A 16 6.29 -1.20 1.87
C MET A 16 6.54 0.30 1.81
N ASP A 17 6.87 0.82 0.63
CA ASP A 17 6.82 2.23 0.28
C ASP A 17 6.44 2.39 -1.21
N VAL A 18 6.04 3.59 -1.62
CA VAL A 18 5.71 3.89 -3.03
C VAL A 18 6.34 5.21 -3.44
N TRP A 19 7.46 5.13 -4.16
CA TRP A 19 8.08 6.30 -4.78
C TRP A 19 7.16 6.96 -5.82
N LEU A 20 7.19 8.29 -5.90
CA LEU A 20 6.45 9.08 -6.87
C LEU A 20 7.38 10.02 -7.66
N PRO A 21 7.13 10.22 -8.97
CA PRO A 21 7.89 11.18 -9.78
C PRO A 21 7.51 12.64 -9.51
N ASP A 22 6.27 12.89 -9.07
CA ASP A 22 5.71 14.22 -8.79
C ASP A 22 4.64 14.17 -7.68
N ASN A 23 4.23 15.33 -7.20
CA ASN A 23 3.21 15.48 -6.14
C ASN A 23 1.83 15.88 -6.69
N THR A 24 1.51 15.52 -7.94
CA THR A 24 0.19 15.82 -8.49
C THR A 24 -0.90 15.03 -7.78
N THR A 25 -2.13 15.56 -7.78
CA THR A 25 -3.30 14.86 -7.22
C THR A 25 -3.49 13.47 -7.84
N GLU A 26 -3.15 13.30 -9.12
CA GLU A 26 -3.20 12.00 -9.79
C GLU A 26 -2.17 11.05 -9.18
N SER A 27 -0.88 11.43 -9.12
CA SER A 27 0.18 10.61 -8.51
C SER A 27 -0.12 10.22 -7.06
N LEU A 28 -0.67 11.15 -6.26
CA LEU A 28 -1.04 10.86 -4.87
C LEU A 28 -2.22 9.87 -4.76
N ARG A 29 -3.19 9.92 -5.68
CA ARG A 29 -4.27 8.91 -5.74
C ARG A 29 -3.73 7.56 -6.18
N TRP A 30 -2.81 7.55 -7.14
CA TRP A 30 -2.13 6.34 -7.58
C TRP A 30 -1.36 5.68 -6.44
N GLN A 31 -0.61 6.45 -5.66
CA GLN A 31 0.06 5.96 -4.47
C GLN A 31 -0.93 5.32 -3.49
N ALA A 32 -2.06 5.99 -3.21
CA ALA A 32 -3.08 5.44 -2.33
C ALA A 32 -3.62 4.09 -2.82
N SER A 33 -4.01 4.01 -4.10
CA SER A 33 -4.48 2.76 -4.71
C SER A 33 -3.45 1.64 -4.64
N ILE A 34 -2.16 1.92 -4.86
CA ILE A 34 -1.10 0.91 -4.75
C ILE A 34 -0.99 0.38 -3.31
N PHE A 35 -0.99 1.27 -2.32
CA PHE A 35 -0.97 0.86 -0.90
C PHE A 35 -2.17 -0.02 -0.55
N GLY A 36 -3.38 0.38 -0.96
CA GLY A 36 -4.60 -0.40 -0.72
C GLY A 36 -4.56 -1.78 -1.37
N ASP A 37 -4.21 -1.84 -2.66
CA ASP A 37 -4.19 -3.10 -3.42
C ASP A 37 -3.12 -4.08 -2.90
N ILE A 38 -1.93 -3.59 -2.50
CA ILE A 38 -0.88 -4.46 -1.92
C ILE A 38 -1.29 -4.94 -0.52
N LEU A 39 -1.94 -4.08 0.28
CA LEU A 39 -2.48 -4.47 1.58
C LEU A 39 -3.54 -5.57 1.45
N ASP A 40 -4.50 -5.41 0.53
CA ASP A 40 -5.54 -6.40 0.28
C ASP A 40 -4.94 -7.77 -0.10
N SER A 41 -3.88 -7.77 -0.91
CA SER A 41 -3.17 -9.00 -1.29
C SER A 41 -2.60 -9.80 -0.10
N CYS A 42 -2.34 -9.11 1.03
CA CYS A 42 -1.96 -9.74 2.29
C CYS A 42 -3.20 -10.07 3.13
N LEU A 43 -4.10 -9.11 3.37
CA LEU A 43 -5.30 -9.28 4.21
C LEU A 43 -6.16 -10.46 3.78
N TYR A 44 -6.38 -10.61 2.48
CA TYR A 44 -7.24 -11.64 1.91
C TYR A 44 -6.51 -12.95 1.60
N SER A 45 -5.21 -13.04 1.92
CA SER A 45 -4.44 -14.26 1.75
C SER A 45 -4.11 -14.93 3.08
N SER A 46 -4.63 -16.14 3.27
CA SER A 46 -4.49 -16.91 4.52
C SER A 46 -3.05 -17.24 4.92
N ASN A 47 -2.06 -16.99 4.07
CA ASN A 47 -0.64 -17.21 4.36
C ASN A 47 0.12 -15.90 4.63
N CYS A 48 -0.55 -14.77 4.80
CA CYS A 48 0.07 -13.49 5.14
C CYS A 48 -0.50 -12.93 6.43
N ASN A 49 0.39 -12.59 7.38
CA ASN A 49 0.00 -12.05 8.69
C ASN A 49 0.79 -10.78 9.07
N GLU A 50 1.61 -10.26 8.16
CA GLU A 50 2.51 -9.15 8.44
C GLU A 50 2.57 -8.20 7.24
N PHE A 51 2.36 -6.92 7.54
CA PHE A 51 2.45 -5.80 6.62
C PHE A 51 3.13 -4.64 7.34
N LEU A 52 4.32 -4.28 6.87
CA LEU A 52 5.17 -3.26 7.44
C LEU A 52 5.47 -2.20 6.38
N VAL A 53 5.26 -0.94 6.75
CA VAL A 53 5.65 0.23 5.95
C VAL A 53 7.10 0.58 6.28
N TRP A 54 7.90 0.87 5.26
CA TRP A 54 9.30 1.22 5.45
C TRP A 54 9.43 2.71 5.78
N ASP A 55 9.72 2.99 7.05
CA ASP A 55 9.69 4.30 7.71
C ASP A 55 8.29 4.88 7.99
N ASN A 56 8.24 5.79 8.97
CA ASN A 56 6.99 6.39 9.44
C ASN A 56 6.60 7.65 8.68
N ARG A 57 7.58 8.52 8.37
CA ARG A 57 7.35 9.82 7.74
C ARG A 57 8.25 10.00 6.53
N ASP A 58 7.81 10.83 5.61
CA ASP A 58 8.54 11.13 4.38
C ASP A 58 9.93 11.73 4.63
N ASP A 59 10.13 12.51 5.71
CA ASP A 59 11.44 13.10 6.08
C ASP A 59 12.44 12.08 6.64
N GLU A 60 11.97 10.93 7.13
CA GLU A 60 12.81 9.85 7.66
C GLU A 60 13.12 8.78 6.62
N SER A 61 12.42 8.80 5.47
CA SER A 61 12.52 7.78 4.44
C SER A 61 13.92 7.67 3.83
N TRP A 62 14.40 6.45 3.64
CA TRP A 62 15.60 6.15 2.85
C TRP A 62 15.55 6.72 1.42
N LEU A 63 14.34 6.99 0.88
CA LEU A 63 14.17 7.59 -0.45
C LEU A 63 14.82 8.97 -0.56
N ASN A 64 15.04 9.68 0.55
CA ASN A 64 15.73 10.97 0.60
C ASN A 64 17.22 10.89 0.16
N ALA A 65 17.80 9.68 0.10
CA ALA A 65 19.18 9.49 -0.35
C ALA A 65 19.34 9.61 -1.88
N PHE A 66 18.24 9.57 -2.64
CA PHE A 66 18.25 9.70 -4.10
C PHE A 66 17.91 11.12 -4.51
N ASN A 67 18.34 11.55 -5.71
CA ASN A 67 18.05 12.89 -6.22
C ASN A 67 17.00 12.84 -7.36
N THR A 68 15.96 12.04 -7.19
CA THR A 68 14.95 11.75 -8.22
C THR A 68 13.53 11.72 -7.64
N GLY A 69 12.60 12.39 -8.34
CA GLY A 69 11.17 12.41 -8.00
C GLY A 69 10.86 13.24 -6.75
N VAL A 70 9.71 12.95 -6.13
CA VAL A 70 9.33 13.49 -4.82
C VAL A 70 9.48 12.40 -3.77
N HIS A 71 10.17 12.71 -2.67
CA HIS A 71 10.49 11.77 -1.59
C HIS A 71 9.28 11.60 -0.67
N MET A 72 8.17 11.12 -1.21
CA MET A 72 6.89 11.04 -0.52
C MET A 72 6.42 9.58 -0.39
N GLY A 73 7.30 8.67 -0.01
CA GLY A 73 7.05 7.22 -0.11
C GLY A 73 6.12 6.61 0.94
N THR A 74 5.89 7.31 2.06
CA THR A 74 5.27 6.73 3.26
C THR A 74 3.80 7.13 3.41
N LEU A 75 3.15 6.70 4.51
CA LEU A 75 1.77 7.05 4.83
C LEU A 75 1.60 8.50 5.36
N PHE A 76 2.67 9.10 5.87
CA PHE A 76 2.64 10.42 6.51
C PHE A 76 3.63 11.38 5.87
N ASP A 77 3.28 12.66 5.78
CA ASP A 77 4.19 13.68 5.27
C ASP A 77 5.34 13.98 6.27
N ALA A 78 6.24 14.89 5.88
CA ALA A 78 7.40 15.28 6.69
C ALA A 78 7.01 15.86 8.06
N GLU A 79 5.83 16.47 8.18
CA GLU A 79 5.29 17.01 9.43
C GLU A 79 4.48 15.97 10.22
N GLY A 80 4.32 14.75 9.69
CA GLY A 80 3.56 13.67 10.31
C GLY A 80 2.05 13.73 10.08
N ASN A 81 1.57 14.54 9.14
CA ASN A 81 0.16 14.55 8.77
C ASN A 81 -0.16 13.33 7.87
N PRO A 82 -1.33 12.72 8.03
CA PRO A 82 -1.75 11.60 7.19
C PRO A 82 -1.97 12.03 5.74
N LYS A 83 -1.42 11.26 4.81
CA LYS A 83 -1.61 11.46 3.36
C LYS A 83 -2.76 10.60 2.83
N LEU A 84 -3.10 10.74 1.54
CA LEU A 84 -4.09 9.87 0.88
C LEU A 84 -3.88 8.36 1.09
N PRO A 85 -2.66 7.79 0.98
CA PRO A 85 -2.45 6.36 1.26
C PRO A 85 -2.80 5.93 2.69
N TYR A 86 -2.63 6.80 3.69
CA TYR A 86 -3.07 6.50 5.07
C TYR A 86 -4.57 6.23 5.13
N PHE A 87 -5.37 7.12 4.54
CA PHE A 87 -6.83 6.99 4.55
C PHE A 87 -7.31 5.79 3.75
N GLU A 88 -6.62 5.45 2.66
CA GLU A 88 -6.91 4.25 1.88
C GLU A 88 -6.61 2.97 2.68
N VAL A 89 -5.45 2.87 3.31
CA VAL A 89 -5.09 1.75 4.21
C VAL A 89 -6.12 1.59 5.32
N LEU A 90 -6.51 2.70 5.97
CA LEU A 90 -7.56 2.69 6.99
C LEU A 90 -8.89 2.16 6.44
N ALA A 91 -9.31 2.61 5.25
CA ALA A 91 -10.54 2.17 4.63
C ALA A 91 -10.53 0.66 4.31
N ARG A 92 -9.42 0.12 3.79
CA ARG A 92 -9.27 -1.33 3.50
C ARG A 92 -9.31 -2.16 4.78
N LEU A 93 -8.61 -1.73 5.84
CA LEU A 93 -8.65 -2.39 7.15
C LEU A 93 -10.07 -2.43 7.72
N LEU A 94 -10.81 -1.32 7.64
CA LEU A 94 -12.20 -1.25 8.09
C LEU A 94 -13.11 -2.14 7.25
N ASN A 95 -12.91 -2.20 5.93
CA ASN A 95 -13.67 -3.08 5.03
C ASN A 95 -13.44 -4.56 5.37
N PHE A 96 -12.19 -4.96 5.56
CA PHE A 96 -11.82 -6.32 5.97
C PHE A 96 -12.40 -6.68 7.34
N ALA A 97 -12.28 -5.78 8.32
CA ALA A 97 -12.82 -5.98 9.67
C ALA A 97 -14.34 -6.12 9.70
N ALA A 98 -15.05 -5.50 8.74
CA ALA A 98 -16.49 -5.67 8.55
C ALA A 98 -16.88 -7.01 7.90
N GLY A 99 -15.91 -7.86 7.55
CA GLY A 99 -16.15 -9.15 6.90
C GLY A 99 -16.53 -9.04 5.43
N HIS A 100 -16.25 -7.90 4.78
CA HIS A 100 -16.51 -7.73 3.37
C HIS A 100 -15.48 -8.47 2.51
N THR A 101 -15.89 -8.85 1.29
CA THR A 101 -15.02 -9.51 0.32
C THR A 101 -13.91 -8.59 -0.17
N GLU A 102 -12.85 -9.20 -0.73
CA GLU A 102 -11.75 -8.48 -1.35
C GLU A 102 -12.28 -7.50 -2.43
N PRO A 103 -11.97 -6.21 -2.32
CA PRO A 103 -12.29 -5.23 -3.35
C PRO A 103 -11.39 -5.39 -4.58
N CYS A 104 -11.82 -4.86 -5.73
CA CYS A 104 -10.99 -4.94 -6.93
C CYS A 104 -9.74 -4.07 -6.82
N ALA A 105 -8.65 -4.56 -7.44
CA ALA A 105 -7.40 -3.80 -7.55
C ALA A 105 -7.65 -2.48 -8.30
N THR A 106 -7.65 -1.38 -7.55
CA THR A 106 -7.98 -0.04 -8.02
C THR A 106 -6.83 0.60 -8.79
N SER A 107 -5.58 0.21 -8.51
CA SER A 107 -4.39 0.70 -9.20
C SER A 107 -4.29 0.16 -10.63
N LYS A 108 -5.13 -0.80 -11.05
CA LYS A 108 -5.14 -1.25 -12.45
C LYS A 108 -6.11 -0.45 -13.33
N GLY A 109 -6.85 0.49 -12.75
CA GLY A 109 -7.87 1.27 -13.47
C GLY A 109 -9.05 0.41 -13.95
N THR A 110 -9.19 -0.81 -13.42
CA THR A 110 -10.22 -1.77 -13.83
C THR A 110 -11.39 -1.73 -12.86
N ALA A 111 -12.60 -1.51 -13.40
CA ALA A 111 -13.84 -1.54 -12.61
C ALA A 111 -14.32 -2.95 -12.24
N PHE A 112 -13.65 -4.01 -12.72
CA PHE A 112 -14.06 -5.40 -12.53
C PHE A 112 -12.89 -6.28 -12.13
N CYS A 113 -13.10 -7.07 -11.08
CA CYS A 113 -12.19 -8.10 -10.58
C CYS A 113 -12.26 -9.31 -11.52
N VAL A 114 -11.12 -9.85 -11.96
CA VAL A 114 -11.05 -11.23 -12.42
C VAL A 114 -10.47 -12.02 -11.26
N LEU A 115 -11.36 -12.73 -10.56
CA LEU A 115 -11.01 -13.67 -9.48
C LEU A 115 -10.19 -14.85 -10.03
#